data_AF-A0ABC9PFL4-F1
#
_entry.id   AF-A0ABC9PFL4-F1
#
_cell.length_a   1.000
_cell.length_b   1.000
_cell.length_c   1.000
_cell.angle_alpha   90.00
_cell.angle_beta   90.00
_cell.angle_gamma   90.00
#
_symmetry.space_group_name_H-M   'P 1'
#
loop_
_entity.id
_entity.type
_entity.pdbx_description
1 polymer ?
#
loop_
_entity_poly.entity_id
_entity_poly.type
_entity_poly.pdbx_seq_one_letter_code
_entity_poly.pdbx_strand_id
1 'polypeptide(L)' 'MAPGKYLSGNLSGYVRFRVSSYRIIAKVDDEDFVILNVHVGKSSKVYLFREQD' A
#
# COMPACT_ATOMS: atom_id res chain seq x y z
N MET A 1 -12.54 -10.30 3.73
CA MET A 1 -11.62 -9.67 2.75
C MET A 1 -10.22 -10.11 3.10
N ALA A 2 -9.37 -10.43 2.10
CA ALA A 2 -7.97 -10.69 2.37
C ALA A 2 -7.30 -9.45 3.03
N PRO A 3 -6.35 -9.64 3.95
CA PRO A 3 -5.70 -8.55 4.69
C PRO A 3 -4.94 -7.58 3.77
N GLY A 4 -4.41 -8.07 2.64
CA GLY A 4 -3.77 -7.29 1.58
C GLY A 4 -4.55 -7.37 0.26
N LYS A 5 -4.56 -6.28 -0.50
CA LYS A 5 -5.10 -6.23 -1.87
C LYS A 5 -4.16 -5.45 -2.78
N TYR A 6 -3.71 -6.06 -3.87
CA TYR A 6 -3.00 -5.36 -4.94
C TYR A 6 -3.88 -4.25 -5.53
N LEU A 7 -3.27 -3.09 -5.72
CA LEU A 7 -3.88 -1.94 -6.37
C LEU A 7 -3.77 -2.06 -7.90
N SER A 8 -4.52 -1.22 -8.60
CA SER A 8 -4.59 -1.18 -10.05
C SER A 8 -4.38 0.25 -10.58
N GLY A 9 -4.25 0.38 -11.91
CA GLY A 9 -4.02 1.67 -12.55
C GLY A 9 -2.65 2.26 -12.17
N ASN A 10 -2.61 3.56 -11.88
CA ASN A 10 -1.37 4.28 -11.55
C ASN A 10 -0.67 3.81 -10.26
N LEU A 11 -1.33 2.97 -9.47
CA LEU A 11 -0.76 2.37 -8.26
C LEU A 11 -0.57 0.85 -8.41
N SER A 12 -0.56 0.33 -9.64
CA SER A 12 -0.21 -1.06 -9.92
C SER A 12 1.18 -1.38 -9.33
N GLY A 13 1.34 -2.59 -8.78
CA GLY A 13 2.56 -3.01 -8.08
C GLY A 13 2.57 -2.71 -6.58
N TYR A 14 1.66 -1.87 -6.08
CA TYR A 14 1.47 -1.67 -4.65
C TYR A 14 0.40 -2.59 -4.07
N VAL A 15 0.60 -2.98 -2.81
CA VAL A 15 -0.39 -3.69 -1.97
C VAL A 15 -0.94 -2.73 -0.93
N ARG A 16 -2.25 -2.75 -0.75
CA ARG A 16 -2.93 -2.04 0.34
C ARG A 16 -3.32 -3.00 1.44
N PHE A 17 -2.89 -2.69 2.66
CA PHE A 17 -3.38 -3.31 3.89
C PHE A 17 -4.40 -2.39 4.58
N ARG A 18 -5.47 -2.99 5.11
CA ARG A 18 -6.49 -2.25 5.87
C ARG A 18 -6.20 -2.33 7.37
N VAL A 19 -6.10 -1.18 8.02
CA VAL A 19 -5.94 -1.07 9.47
C VAL A 19 -7.00 -0.13 10.00
N SER A 20 -8.15 -0.68 10.40
CA SER A 20 -9.32 0.11 10.85
C SER A 20 -9.72 1.21 9.84
N SER A 21 -9.61 2.49 10.22
CA SER A 21 -9.88 3.69 9.41
C SER A 21 -8.68 4.17 8.58
N TYR A 22 -7.55 3.49 8.69
CA TYR A 22 -6.30 3.73 7.98
C TYR A 22 -6.04 2.67 6.91
N ARG A 23 -5.12 2.99 6.03
CA ARG A 23 -4.56 2.10 5.02
C ARG A 23 -3.05 2.26 5.05
N ILE A 24 -2.37 1.15 4.80
CA ILE A 24 -0.94 1.10 4.53
C ILE A 24 -0.78 0.74 3.06
N ILE A 25 0.02 1.50 2.33
CA ILE A 25 0.46 1.20 0.97
C ILE A 25 1.88 0.67 1.09
N ALA A 26 2.13 -0.49 0.48
CA ALA A 26 3.40 -1.17 0.58
C ALA A 26 3.79 -1.82 -0.74
N LYS A 27 5.09 -2.08 -0.92
CA LYS A 27 5.61 -2.99 -1.93
C LYS A 27 5.87 -4.34 -1.28
N VAL A 28 5.64 -5.42 -2.02
CA VAL A 28 5.98 -6.78 -1.59
C VAL A 28 7.09 -7.24 -2.50
N ASP A 29 8.22 -7.60 -1.89
CA ASP A 29 9.29 -8.34 -2.54
C ASP A 29 9.09 -9.82 -2.22
N ASP A 30 8.71 -10.59 -3.22
CA ASP A 30 8.42 -12.01 -3.07
C ASP A 30 9.70 -12.87 -3.03
N GLU A 31 10.84 -12.34 -3.51
CA GLU A 31 12.12 -13.06 -3.50
C GLU A 31 12.70 -13.07 -2.08
N ASP A 32 12.71 -11.90 -1.44
CA ASP A 32 13.27 -11.72 -0.09
C ASP A 32 12.22 -11.82 1.03
N PHE A 33 10.95 -12.02 0.67
CA PHE A 33 9.80 -12.02 1.59
C PHE A 33 9.73 -10.75 2.46
N VAL A 34 9.87 -9.59 1.81
CA VAL A 34 9.87 -8.27 2.46
C VAL A 34 8.60 -7.51 2.12
N ILE A 35 7.95 -6.94 3.15
CA ILE A 35 6.86 -5.97 2.97
C ILE A 35 7.37 -4.58 3.33
N LEU A 36 7.63 -3.77 2.33
CA LEU A 36 8.14 -2.41 2.50
C LEU A 36 6.96 -1.42 2.56
N ASN A 37 6.79 -0.76 3.70
CA ASN A 37 5.82 0.32 3.85
C ASN A 37 6.28 1.57 3.06
N VAL A 38 5.43 2.07 2.18
CA VAL A 38 5.69 3.25 1.35
C VAL A 38 4.87 4.46 1.83
N HIS A 39 3.64 4.24 2.28
CA HIS A 39 2.80 5.31 2.78
C HIS A 39 1.72 4.82 3.74
N VAL A 40 1.44 5.61 4.79
CA VAL A 40 0.36 5.35 5.74
C VAL A 40 -0.55 6.56 5.84
N GLY A 41 -1.85 6.33 5.81
CA GLY A 41 -2.80 7.43 5.86
C GLY A 41 -4.24 7.02 6.10
N LYS A 42 -5.07 8.02 6.39
CA LYS A 42 -6.52 7.83 6.45
C LYS A 42 -7.05 7.32 5.12
N SER A 43 -8.11 6.53 5.20
CA SER A 43 -8.83 5.92 4.07
C SER A 43 -8.97 6.79 2.82
N SER A 44 -9.31 8.07 3.03
CA SER A 44 -9.60 9.06 1.99
C SER A 44 -8.37 9.78 1.42
N LYS A 45 -7.23 9.73 2.11
CA LYS A 45 -6.03 10.50 1.77
C LYS A 45 -4.83 9.63 1.39
N VAL A 46 -4.83 8.35 1.76
CA VAL A 46 -3.68 7.46 1.59
C VAL A 46 -3.20 7.29 0.14
N TYR A 47 -4.03 7.63 -0.85
CA TYR A 47 -3.70 7.49 -2.27
C TYR A 47 -3.13 8.78 -2.87
N LEU A 48 -3.05 9.85 -2.08
CA LEU A 48 -2.56 11.17 -2.48
C LEU A 48 -1.08 11.34 -2.10
N PHE A 49 -0.29 10.30 -2.31
CA PHE A 49 1.16 10.37 -2.13
C PHE A 49 1.83 10.38 -3.51
N ARG A 50 2.93 11.12 -3.61
CA ARG A 50 3.87 10.99 -4.72
C ARG A 50 5.04 10.19 -4.18
N GLU A 51 5.56 9.27 -4.97
CA GLU A 51 6.87 8.70 -4.72
C GLU A 51 7.87 9.85 -4.95
N GLN A 52 8.27 10.53 -3.87
CA GLN A 52 9.32 11.54 -3.85
C GLN A 52 10.21 11.27 -2.64
N ASP A 53 11.50 11.15 -2.96
CA ASP A 53 12.71 10.82 -2.18
C ASP A 53 12.98 9.33 -1.91
#